data_AF-A0A0C1MX30-F1
#
_entry.id   AF-A0A0C1MX30-F1
#
_cell.length_a   1.000
_cell.length_b   1.000
_cell.length_c   1.000
_cell.angle_alpha   90.00
_cell.angle_beta   90.00
_cell.angle_gamma   90.00
#
_symmetry.space_group_name_H-M   'P 1'
#
loop_
_entity.id
_entity.type
_entity.pdbx_description
1 polymer ?
#
loop_
_entity_poly.entity_id
_entity_poly.type
_entity_poly.pdbx_seq_one_letter_code
_entity_poly.pdbx_strand_id
1 'polypeptide(L)' 'DFQGDSHSSIFDAGAGIELNSNFFKVVAWYDNEWGYSNRVIDLMLAMAQKEGLLERTAVAV' A
#
# COMPACT_ATOMS: atom_id res chain seq x y z
N ASP A 1 -13.57 9.11 3.79
CA ASP A 1 -13.61 7.63 3.68
C ASP A 1 -12.23 7.00 3.83
N PHE A 2 -11.19 7.49 3.13
CA PHE A 2 -9.87 6.85 3.13
C PHE A 2 -8.75 7.64 3.84
N GLN A 3 -9.09 8.74 4.54
CA GLN A 3 -8.10 9.49 5.31
C GLN A 3 -7.57 8.64 6.46
N GLY A 4 -6.25 8.51 6.58
CA GLY A 4 -5.59 7.65 7.56
C GLY A 4 -5.60 6.16 7.20
N ASP A 5 -5.99 5.78 5.98
CA ASP A 5 -5.87 4.40 5.52
C ASP A 5 -4.41 4.08 5.17
N SER A 6 -3.88 2.99 5.76
CA SER A 6 -2.47 2.64 5.63
C SER A 6 -2.14 1.91 4.34
N HIS A 7 -3.11 1.52 3.51
CA HIS A 7 -2.86 0.84 2.25
C HIS A 7 -2.29 1.79 1.20
N SER A 8 -1.36 1.29 0.38
CA SER A 8 -0.80 2.06 -0.74
C SER A 8 -1.75 2.20 -1.93
N SER A 9 -2.80 1.37 -1.99
CA SER A 9 -3.77 1.34 -3.09
C SER A 9 -5.04 0.63 -2.62
N ILE A 10 -6.17 1.30 -2.76
CA ILE A 10 -7.51 0.80 -2.40
C ILE A 10 -8.32 0.75 -3.69
N PHE A 11 -8.54 -0.45 -4.21
CA PHE A 11 -9.28 -0.65 -5.45
C PHE A 11 -10.77 -0.33 -5.27
N ASP A 12 -11.30 0.55 -6.13
CA ASP A 12 -12.71 0.90 -6.17
C ASP A 12 -13.42 0.05 -7.23
N ALA A 13 -14.06 -1.03 -6.75
CA ALA A 13 -14.78 -1.97 -7.60
C ALA A 13 -16.01 -1.33 -8.29
N GLY A 14 -16.56 -0.24 -7.74
CA GLY A 14 -17.72 0.45 -8.29
C GLY A 14 -17.38 1.51 -9.34
N ALA A 15 -16.15 2.03 -9.32
CA ALA A 15 -15.68 3.04 -10.26
C ALA A 15 -14.97 2.49 -11.51
N GLY A 16 -14.78 1.16 -11.58
CA GLY A 16 -14.21 0.49 -12.74
C GLY A 16 -15.14 0.49 -13.96
N ILE A 17 -14.56 0.53 -15.16
CA ILE A 17 -15.31 0.47 -16.43
C ILE A 17 -14.61 -0.48 -17.39
N GLU A 18 -15.31 -1.50 -17.88
CA GLU A 18 -14.93 -2.25 -19.06
C GLU A 18 -15.45 -1.53 -20.31
N LEU A 19 -14.56 -1.16 -21.22
CA LEU A 19 -14.94 -0.57 -22.51
C LEU A 19 -15.11 -1.64 -23.60
N ASN A 20 -14.33 -2.72 -23.51
CA ASN A 20 -14.49 -3.97 -24.27
C ASN A 20 -13.70 -5.09 -23.59
N SER A 21 -13.77 -6.30 -24.15
CA SER A 21 -13.15 -7.52 -23.59
C SER A 21 -11.64 -7.45 -23.33
N ASN A 22 -10.94 -6.43 -23.86
CA ASN A 22 -9.50 -6.23 -23.70
C ASN A 22 -9.12 -4.82 -23.23
N PHE A 23 -10.08 -3.94 -22.91
CA PHE A 23 -9.79 -2.55 -22.54
C PHE A 23 -10.60 -2.10 -21.34
N PHE A 24 -9.90 -1.83 -20.23
CA PHE A 24 -10.48 -1.60 -18.92
C PHE A 24 -9.89 -0.35 -18.27
N LYS A 25 -10.74 0.42 -17.60
CA LYS A 25 -10.35 1.49 -16.68
C LYS A 25 -10.51 1.00 -15.25
N VAL A 26 -9.45 1.17 -14.47
CA VAL A 26 -9.41 0.87 -13.03
C VAL A 26 -9.21 2.17 -12.27
N VAL A 27 -9.86 2.29 -11.11
CA VAL A 27 -9.66 3.40 -10.17
C VAL A 27 -9.20 2.81 -8.85
N ALA A 28 -8.16 3.41 -8.28
CA ALA A 28 -7.72 3.11 -6.95
C ALA A 28 -7.40 4.40 -6.19
N TRP A 29 -7.81 4.44 -4.93
CA TRP A 29 -7.56 5.54 -4.01
C TRP A 29 -6.33 5.25 -3.16
N TYR A 30 -5.70 6.30 -2.64
CA TYR A 30 -4.71 6.17 -1.57
C TYR A 30 -4.64 7.47 -0.78
N ASP A 31 -4.40 7.35 0.52
CA ASP A 31 -3.97 8.49 1.32
C ASP A 31 -2.49 8.76 1.00
N ASN A 32 -2.24 9.91 0.38
CA ASN A 32 -0.91 10.28 -0.11
C ASN A 32 0.08 10.58 1.01
N GLU A 33 -0.40 10.97 2.20
CA GLU A 33 0.44 11.22 3.37
C GLU A 33 0.59 9.94 4.19
N TRP A 34 -0.52 9.30 4.52
CA TRP A 34 -0.53 8.19 5.48
C TRP A 34 -0.04 6.88 4.87
N GLY A 35 -0.58 6.48 3.71
CA GLY A 35 -0.19 5.24 3.05
C GLY A 35 1.29 5.24 2.68
N TYR A 36 1.80 6.37 2.18
CA TYR A 36 3.22 6.52 1.86
C TYR A 36 4.11 6.48 3.11
N SER A 37 3.76 7.20 4.17
CA SER A 37 4.51 7.20 5.43
C SER A 37 4.66 5.79 6.02
N ASN A 38 3.60 4.97 5.95
CA ASN A 38 3.67 3.57 6.38
C ASN A 38 4.63 2.75 5.51
N ARG A 39 4.65 2.94 4.17
CA ARG A 39 5.60 2.25 3.28
C ARG A 39 7.05 2.63 3.53
N VAL A 40 7.31 3.87 3.96
CA VAL A 40 8.67 4.30 4.34
C VAL A 40 9.14 3.50 5.56
N ILE A 41 8.29 3.31 6.58
CA ILE A 41 8.61 2.51 7.76
C ILE A 41 8.84 1.04 7.37
N ASP A 42 7.95 0.46 6.56
CA ASP A 42 8.09 -0.92 6.08
C ASP A 42 9.42 -1.13 5.35
N LEU A 43 9.80 -0.17 4.50
CA LEU A 43 11.07 -0.22 3.77
C LEU A 43 12.28 -0.13 4.71
N MET A 44 12.24 0.78 5.70
CA MET A 44 13.31 0.90 6.70
C MET A 44 13.50 -0.39 7.49
N LEU A 45 12.40 -1.01 7.91
CA LEU A 45 12.43 -2.29 8.62
C LEU A 45 12.96 -3.41 7.73
N ALA A 46 12.53 -3.48 6.47
CA ALA A 46 13.03 -4.46 5.50
C ALA A 46 14.54 -4.30 5.25
N MET A 47 15.04 -3.07 5.15
CA MET A 47 16.47 -2.78 5.00
C MET A 47 17.24 -3.20 6.26
N ALA A 48 16.80 -2.79 7.45
CA ALA A 48 17.45 -3.14 8.70
C ALA A 48 17.50 -4.66 8.93
N GLN A 49 16.42 -5.38 8.59
CA GLN A 49 16.38 -6.83 8.63
C GLN A 49 17.38 -7.47 7.64
N LYS A 50 17.48 -6.92 6.43
CA LYS A 50 18.39 -7.42 5.39
C LYS A 50 19.86 -7.24 5.77
N GLU A 51 20.20 -6.15 6.46
CA GLU A 51 21.55 -5.88 6.98
C GLU A 51 21.84 -6.60 8.31
N GLY A 52 20.90 -7.39 8.83
CA GLY A 52 21.07 -8.14 10.09
C GLY A 52 21.02 -7.28 11.35
N LEU A 53 20.48 -6.05 11.26
CA LEU A 53 20.32 -5.13 12.40
C LEU A 53 19.07 -5.43 13.22
N LEU A 54 18.12 -6.19 12.66
CA LEU A 54 16.91 -6.65 13.35
C LEU A 54 16.83 -8.18 13.25
N GLU A 55 16.61 -8.85 14.38
CA GLU A 55 16.25 -10.26 14.38
C GLU A 55 14.83 -10.46 13.86
N ARG A 56 14.54 -11.63 13.27
CA ARG A 56 13.29 -11.96 12.57
C ARG A 56 12.01 -11.97 13.43
N THR A 57 12.06 -11.49 14.67
CA THR A 57 10.99 -11.67 15.64
C THR A 57 10.31 -10.34 16.00
N ALA A 58 9.03 -10.29 15.64
CA ALA A 58 7.99 -9.39 16.15
C ALA A 58 8.15 -7.88 15.86
N VAL A 59 7.80 -7.47 14.63
CA VAL A 59 7.11 -6.20 14.45
C VAL A 59 5.62 -6.54 14.34
N ALA A 60 4.97 -6.68 15.49
CA ALA A 60 3.52 -6.56 15.58
C ALA A 60 3.23 -5.09 15.87
N VAL A 61 2.82 -4.36 14.83
CA VAL A 61 2.09 -3.10 14.96
C VAL A 61 0.69 -3.36 14.46
#